data_AF-A0A7S3Z9D7-F1
#
_entry.id   AF-A0A7S3Z9D7-F1
#
_cell.length_a   1.000
_cell.length_b   1.000
_cell.length_c   1.000
_cell.angle_alpha   90.00
_cell.angle_beta   90.00
_cell.angle_gamma   90.00
#
_symmetry.space_group_name_H-M   'P 1'
#
loop_
_entity.id
_entity.type
_entity.pdbx_description
1 polymer ?
#
loop_
_entity_poly.entity_id
_entity_poly.type
_entity_poly.pdbx_seq_one_letter_code
_entity_poly.pdbx_strand_id
1 'polypeptide(L)'
;QFFPKLFHPTTKDGESPRPILFDRILADVPCCGDGTIRKNMVQWKHWNPKSGVGLHTLQYQIAYRGANMLAPGGLMVYSTCALNPIEDEAVVARLLHDCQGALELVEANGTLPGLGAARGVSTWKVMTPDGEMHATFDTIPEKDRRKICRKMFPPLPENVKAMHLERCMRLLPHHQDTGGFFVAVLRRTEKPIPHPS
;
A
#
# COMPACT_ATOMS: atom_id res chain seq x y z
N GLN A 1 -0.03 -12.06 -13.44
CA GLN A 1 1.38 -12.51 -13.48
C GLN A 1 1.55 -13.61 -12.45
N PHE A 2 2.03 -14.79 -12.85
CA PHE A 2 2.22 -15.93 -11.95
C PHE A 2 3.54 -15.75 -11.18
N PHE A 3 3.46 -15.58 -9.86
CA PHE A 3 4.66 -15.48 -9.02
C PHE A 3 4.96 -16.86 -8.40
N PRO A 4 6.17 -17.41 -8.57
CA PRO A 4 6.48 -18.77 -8.15
C PRO A 4 6.33 -18.91 -6.64
N LYS A 5 5.56 -19.89 -6.17
CA LYS A 5 5.51 -20.21 -4.73
C LYS A 5 6.87 -20.77 -4.30
N LEU A 6 7.34 -20.40 -3.12
CA LEU A 6 8.48 -21.05 -2.49
C LEU A 6 7.96 -22.32 -1.83
N PHE A 7 8.66 -23.43 -1.98
CA PHE A 7 8.27 -24.73 -1.42
C PHE A 7 9.38 -25.26 -0.54
N HIS A 8 9.02 -26.03 0.50
CA HIS A 8 10.01 -26.72 1.32
C HIS A 8 10.82 -27.72 0.46
N PRO A 9 12.15 -27.78 0.63
CA PRO A 9 13.02 -28.63 -0.19
C PRO A 9 12.86 -30.14 0.04
N THR A 10 12.25 -30.54 1.15
CA THR A 10 12.01 -31.95 1.51
C THR A 10 10.52 -32.21 1.72
N THR A 11 9.88 -32.81 0.72
CA THR A 11 8.65 -33.57 0.91
C THR A 11 9.05 -35.01 1.20
N LYS A 12 8.54 -35.62 2.27
CA LYS A 12 8.62 -37.09 2.43
C LYS A 12 8.00 -37.73 1.18
N ASP A 13 8.52 -38.88 0.75
CA ASP A 13 8.03 -39.57 -0.45
C ASP A 13 6.50 -39.69 -0.44
N GLY A 14 5.85 -39.10 -1.45
CA GLY A 14 4.38 -39.08 -1.61
C GLY A 14 3.64 -37.85 -1.08
N GLU A 15 4.29 -36.89 -0.40
CA GLU A 15 3.64 -35.64 0.01
C GLU A 15 3.68 -34.56 -1.09
N SER A 16 2.55 -33.85 -1.28
CA SER A 16 2.49 -32.67 -2.16
C SER A 16 3.38 -31.53 -1.62
N PRO A 17 4.06 -30.76 -2.48
CA PRO A 17 4.91 -29.63 -2.06
C PRO A 17 4.15 -28.62 -1.21
N ARG A 18 4.63 -28.38 0.02
CA ARG A 18 4.04 -27.38 0.93
C ARG A 18 4.66 -26.01 0.67
N PRO A 19 3.84 -24.97 0.41
CA PRO A 19 4.37 -23.63 0.23
C PRO A 19 4.94 -23.07 1.54
N ILE A 20 6.07 -22.38 1.45
CA ILE A 20 6.66 -21.65 2.58
C ILE A 20 5.83 -20.38 2.83
N LEU A 21 5.44 -20.18 4.08
CA LEU A 21 4.78 -18.98 4.58
C LEU A 21 5.63 -18.33 5.67
N PHE A 22 5.50 -17.02 5.84
CA PHE A 22 6.28 -16.23 6.79
C PHE A 22 5.38 -15.63 7.87
N ASP A 23 5.84 -15.61 9.12
CA ASP A 23 5.12 -14.95 10.21
C ASP A 23 5.14 -13.43 10.10
N ARG A 24 6.21 -12.88 9.49
CA ARG A 24 6.45 -11.44 9.37
C ARG A 24 6.99 -11.11 7.99
N ILE A 25 6.44 -10.07 7.35
CA ILE A 25 6.91 -9.55 6.07
C ILE A 25 7.04 -8.03 6.16
N LEU A 26 8.14 -7.49 5.64
CA LEU A 26 8.32 -6.06 5.40
C LEU A 26 8.29 -5.82 3.89
N ALA A 27 7.28 -5.09 3.43
CA ALA A 27 7.13 -4.61 2.07
C ALA A 27 7.47 -3.11 2.03
N ASP A 28 8.77 -2.81 2.06
CA ASP A 28 9.29 -1.48 1.80
C ASP A 28 9.38 -1.28 0.28
N VAL A 29 8.37 -0.62 -0.29
CA VAL A 29 8.16 -0.62 -1.75
C VAL A 29 8.84 0.57 -2.42
N PRO A 30 9.27 0.44 -3.69
CA PRO A 30 9.74 1.59 -4.46
C PRO A 30 8.66 2.68 -4.52
N CYS A 31 9.03 3.89 -4.13
CA CYS A 31 8.18 5.08 -3.97
C CYS A 31 8.70 6.26 -4.79
N CYS A 32 7.85 7.27 -5.02
CA CYS A 32 8.30 8.52 -5.65
C CYS A 32 9.30 9.29 -4.76
N GLY A 33 9.29 9.04 -3.44
CA GLY A 33 10.21 9.64 -2.49
C GLY A 33 9.97 11.11 -2.18
N ASP A 34 8.77 11.64 -2.41
CA ASP A 34 8.42 13.03 -2.10
C ASP A 34 8.46 13.36 -0.60
N GLY A 35 8.36 12.36 0.28
CA GLY A 35 8.65 12.50 1.71
C GLY A 35 10.11 12.78 2.03
N THR A 36 11.04 12.52 1.11
CA THR A 36 12.49 12.67 1.33
C THR A 36 13.06 14.02 0.87
N ILE A 37 12.23 14.88 0.27
CA ILE A 37 12.65 16.14 -0.39
C ILE A 37 13.56 17.00 0.49
N ARG A 38 13.29 17.09 1.80
CA ARG A 38 14.11 17.88 2.75
C ARG A 38 15.58 17.42 2.82
N LYS A 39 15.84 16.13 2.65
CA LYS A 39 17.18 15.52 2.79
C LYS A 39 17.77 15.10 1.44
N ASN A 40 16.97 15.04 0.38
CA ASN A 40 17.39 14.64 -0.95
C ASN A 40 16.99 15.70 -2.00
N MET A 41 17.85 16.70 -2.18
CA MET A 41 17.61 17.80 -3.13
C MET A 41 17.47 17.34 -4.59
N VAL A 42 17.98 16.15 -4.94
CA VAL A 42 17.82 15.61 -6.30
C VAL A 42 16.35 15.30 -6.57
N GLN A 43 15.59 14.86 -5.56
CA GLN A 43 14.16 14.60 -5.71
C GLN A 43 13.36 15.85 -6.07
N TRP A 44 13.78 17.03 -5.59
CA TRP A 44 13.16 18.29 -5.98
C TRP A 44 13.18 18.52 -7.50
N LYS A 45 14.24 18.10 -8.18
CA LYS A 45 14.41 18.31 -9.63
C LYS A 45 13.61 17.31 -10.47
N HIS A 46 13.23 16.17 -9.90
CA HIS A 46 12.57 15.08 -10.62
C HIS A 46 11.12 14.85 -10.19
N TRP A 47 10.68 15.50 -9.12
CA TRP A 47 9.30 15.41 -8.66
C TRP A 47 8.34 15.90 -9.75
N ASN A 48 7.33 15.09 -10.03
CA ASN A 48 6.24 15.44 -10.91
C ASN A 48 5.00 14.57 -10.57
N PRO A 49 3.78 15.02 -10.91
CA PRO A 49 2.54 14.30 -10.58
C PRO A 49 2.45 12.88 -11.16
N LYS A 50 3.19 12.58 -12.24
CA LYS A 50 3.15 11.28 -12.92
C LYS A 50 3.88 10.19 -12.13
N SER A 51 4.85 10.57 -11.29
CA SER A 51 5.71 9.62 -10.58
C SER A 51 4.91 8.68 -9.68
N GLY A 52 3.97 9.20 -8.88
CA GLY A 52 3.15 8.35 -8.01
C GLY A 52 2.15 7.47 -8.76
N VAL A 53 1.52 8.00 -9.81
CA VAL A 53 0.59 7.26 -10.68
C VAL A 53 1.28 6.05 -11.32
N GLY A 54 2.52 6.21 -11.78
CA GLY A 54 3.29 5.14 -12.42
C GLY A 54 3.68 3.99 -11.48
N LEU A 55 3.76 4.24 -10.16
CA LEU A 55 4.24 3.27 -9.18
C LEU A 55 3.11 2.48 -8.49
N HIS A 56 1.90 3.03 -8.41
CA HIS A 56 0.76 2.41 -7.71
C HIS A 56 0.55 0.92 -8.04
N THR A 57 0.59 0.56 -9.33
CA THR A 57 0.38 -0.84 -9.74
C THR A 57 1.51 -1.75 -9.28
N LEU A 58 2.76 -1.30 -9.38
CA LEU A 58 3.92 -2.05 -8.92
C LEU A 58 3.90 -2.23 -7.39
N GLN A 59 3.62 -1.16 -6.66
CA GLN A 59 3.50 -1.17 -5.20
C GLN A 59 2.41 -2.14 -4.74
N TYR A 60 1.23 -2.09 -5.37
CA TYR A 60 0.17 -3.05 -5.14
C TYR A 60 0.62 -4.50 -5.41
N GLN A 61 1.28 -4.76 -6.55
CA GLN A 61 1.74 -6.12 -6.89
C GLN A 61 2.73 -6.68 -5.86
N ILE A 62 3.66 -5.85 -5.37
CA ILE A 62 4.62 -6.23 -4.32
C ILE A 62 3.88 -6.52 -3.01
N ALA A 63 3.02 -5.60 -2.56
CA ALA A 63 2.26 -5.76 -1.31
C ALA A 63 1.33 -6.97 -1.34
N TYR A 64 0.60 -7.16 -2.45
CA TYR A 64 -0.28 -8.30 -2.67
C TYR A 64 0.49 -9.62 -2.69
N ARG A 65 1.70 -9.62 -3.29
CA ARG A 65 2.58 -10.79 -3.25
C ARG A 65 3.06 -11.08 -1.83
N GLY A 66 3.45 -10.06 -1.07
CA GLY A 66 3.78 -10.17 0.35
C GLY A 66 2.65 -10.83 1.14
N ALA A 67 1.43 -10.32 0.99
CA ALA A 67 0.25 -10.88 1.65
C ALA A 67 0.03 -12.38 1.36
N ASN A 68 0.22 -12.81 0.10
CA ASN A 68 0.09 -14.22 -0.30
C ASN A 68 1.13 -15.16 0.36
N MET A 69 2.27 -14.63 0.76
CA MET A 69 3.34 -15.38 1.43
C MET A 69 3.27 -15.30 2.96
N LEU A 70 2.34 -14.52 3.51
CA LEU A 70 2.20 -14.34 4.95
C LEU A 70 1.47 -15.55 5.56
N ALA A 71 1.86 -16.08 6.71
CA ALA A 71 1.09 -17.12 7.40
C ALA A 71 -0.23 -16.55 7.96
N PRO A 72 -1.30 -17.34 8.14
CA PRO A 72 -2.46 -16.92 8.94
C PRO A 72 -2.02 -16.40 10.32
N GLY A 73 -2.59 -15.27 10.74
CA GLY A 73 -2.17 -14.54 11.95
C GLY A 73 -0.86 -13.74 11.82
N GLY A 74 -0.12 -13.91 10.72
CA GLY A 74 1.11 -13.17 10.44
C GLY A 74 0.87 -11.67 10.20
N LEU A 75 1.94 -10.88 10.31
CA LEU A 75 1.92 -9.44 10.12
C LEU A 75 2.77 -9.01 8.92
N MET A 76 2.21 -8.16 8.08
CA MET A 76 2.92 -7.48 7.01
C MET A 76 2.96 -5.98 7.27
N VAL A 77 4.14 -5.38 7.18
CA VAL A 77 4.30 -3.93 7.14
C VAL A 77 4.41 -3.51 5.68
N TYR A 78 3.52 -2.63 5.25
CA TYR A 78 3.66 -1.89 4.00
C TYR A 78 4.21 -0.50 4.33
N SER A 79 5.30 -0.09 3.68
CA SER A 79 5.89 1.22 3.91
C SER A 79 6.29 1.93 2.62
N THR A 80 6.17 3.25 2.65
CA THR A 80 6.67 4.13 1.61
C THR A 80 7.41 5.31 2.22
N CYS A 81 8.32 5.85 1.45
CA CYS A 81 8.95 7.14 1.65
C CYS A 81 8.18 8.30 0.98
N ALA A 82 6.90 8.07 0.68
CA ALA A 82 6.03 9.02 -0.01
C ALA A 82 5.01 9.66 0.94
N LEU A 83 4.42 10.77 0.49
CA LEU A 83 3.29 11.44 1.14
C LEU A 83 2.02 11.38 0.29
N ASN A 84 2.12 10.92 -0.96
CA ASN A 84 1.03 10.86 -1.92
C ASN A 84 0.04 9.71 -1.59
N PRO A 85 -1.26 10.01 -1.35
CA PRO A 85 -2.27 8.99 -1.07
C PRO A 85 -2.43 7.91 -2.16
N ILE A 86 -2.05 8.20 -3.41
CA ILE A 86 -2.08 7.22 -4.51
C ILE A 86 -1.10 6.08 -4.27
N GLU A 87 0.04 6.37 -3.66
CA GLU A 87 1.05 5.39 -3.28
C GLU A 87 0.73 4.80 -1.90
N ASP A 88 0.07 5.57 -1.03
CA ASP A 88 -0.18 5.18 0.35
C ASP A 88 -1.55 4.47 0.52
N GLU A 89 -2.59 5.20 0.96
CA GLU A 89 -3.88 4.60 1.31
C GLU A 89 -4.61 4.00 0.12
N ALA A 90 -4.39 4.46 -1.11
CA ALA A 90 -5.00 3.85 -2.29
C ALA A 90 -4.47 2.41 -2.50
N VAL A 91 -3.17 2.17 -2.29
CA VAL A 91 -2.59 0.81 -2.37
C VAL A 91 -3.16 -0.08 -1.28
N VAL A 92 -3.22 0.43 -0.04
CA VAL A 92 -3.80 -0.30 1.10
C VAL A 92 -5.29 -0.59 0.89
N ALA A 93 -6.08 0.39 0.45
CA ALA A 93 -7.50 0.24 0.18
C ALA A 93 -7.77 -0.78 -0.93
N ARG A 94 -6.97 -0.74 -2.01
CA ARG A 94 -7.02 -1.75 -3.07
C ARG A 94 -6.70 -3.14 -2.52
N LEU A 95 -5.66 -3.26 -1.71
CA LEU A 95 -5.24 -4.52 -1.12
C LEU A 95 -6.33 -5.12 -0.23
N LEU A 96 -6.94 -4.32 0.67
CA LEU A 96 -8.04 -4.74 1.53
C LEU A 96 -9.27 -5.17 0.73
N HIS A 97 -9.62 -4.42 -0.32
CA HIS A 97 -10.74 -4.75 -1.19
C HIS A 97 -10.51 -6.05 -1.97
N ASP A 98 -9.37 -6.18 -2.65
CA ASP A 98 -9.05 -7.34 -3.47
C ASP A 98 -8.81 -8.61 -2.60
N CYS A 99 -8.42 -8.46 -1.32
CA CYS A 99 -8.26 -9.58 -0.38
C CYS A 99 -9.54 -10.01 0.36
N GLN A 100 -10.66 -9.31 0.18
CA GLN A 100 -12.00 -9.73 0.66
C GLN A 100 -12.05 -10.19 2.14
N GLY A 101 -11.35 -9.48 3.02
CA GLY A 101 -11.29 -9.77 4.46
C GLY A 101 -10.25 -10.81 4.88
N ALA A 102 -9.40 -11.28 3.95
CA ALA A 102 -8.18 -12.04 4.27
C ALA A 102 -7.07 -11.16 4.89
N LEU A 103 -7.22 -9.84 4.81
CA LEU A 103 -6.34 -8.86 5.46
C LEU A 103 -7.16 -7.84 6.24
N GLU A 104 -6.61 -7.38 7.35
CA GLU A 104 -7.15 -6.29 8.16
C GLU A 104 -6.03 -5.33 8.61
N LEU A 105 -6.34 -4.05 8.77
CA LEU A 105 -5.40 -3.08 9.35
C LEU A 105 -5.32 -3.21 10.87
N VAL A 106 -4.11 -3.22 11.39
CA VAL A 106 -3.80 -3.22 12.82
C VAL A 106 -3.56 -1.80 13.28
N GLU A 107 -4.15 -1.42 14.43
CA GLU A 107 -3.81 -0.16 15.09
C GLU A 107 -2.41 -0.27 15.69
N ALA A 108 -1.45 0.41 15.06
CA ALA A 108 -0.06 0.42 15.46
C ALA A 108 0.40 1.80 15.98
N ASN A 109 -0.44 2.83 15.86
CA ASN A 109 -0.10 4.15 16.38
C ASN A 109 -0.02 4.10 17.92
N GLY A 110 1.05 4.65 18.48
CA GLY A 110 1.34 4.58 19.92
C GLY A 110 2.00 3.29 20.41
N THR A 111 2.25 2.31 19.53
CA THR A 111 3.00 1.09 19.93
C THR A 111 4.49 1.33 20.12
N LEU A 112 5.04 2.37 19.46
CA LEU A 112 6.43 2.79 19.58
C LEU A 112 6.51 4.05 20.46
N PRO A 113 7.04 3.97 21.69
CA PRO A 113 7.18 5.12 22.56
C PRO A 113 7.99 6.22 21.89
N GLY A 114 7.43 7.44 21.88
CA GLY A 114 8.10 8.62 21.30
C GLY A 114 7.97 8.76 19.78
N LEU A 115 7.32 7.84 19.07
CA LEU A 115 6.99 8.03 17.64
C LEU A 115 5.59 8.66 17.50
N GLY A 116 5.56 9.90 17.01
CA GLY A 116 4.34 10.62 16.68
C GLY A 116 3.94 10.38 15.23
N ALA A 117 2.74 9.83 15.01
CA ALA A 117 2.18 9.64 13.68
C ALA A 117 0.79 10.26 13.56
N ALA A 118 0.54 10.95 12.45
CA ALA A 118 -0.81 11.27 12.01
C ALA A 118 -1.54 9.99 11.61
N ARG A 119 -2.86 10.01 11.70
CA ARG A 119 -3.71 8.96 11.14
C ARG A 119 -3.75 9.05 9.61
N GLY A 120 -3.93 7.90 8.98
CA GLY A 120 -4.16 7.82 7.54
C GLY A 120 -5.43 8.56 7.11
N VAL A 121 -5.51 8.85 5.81
CA VAL A 121 -6.63 9.58 5.22
C VAL A 121 -7.56 8.66 4.43
N SER A 122 -8.84 8.99 4.41
CA SER A 122 -9.85 8.26 3.63
C SER A 122 -10.36 9.03 2.41
N THR A 123 -9.88 10.26 2.21
CA THR A 123 -10.30 11.14 1.12
C THR A 123 -9.09 11.82 0.49
N TRP A 124 -9.02 11.80 -0.83
CA TRP A 124 -7.99 12.50 -1.61
C TRP A 124 -8.48 12.76 -3.04
N LYS A 125 -7.71 13.55 -3.78
CA LYS A 125 -7.93 13.82 -5.21
C LYS A 125 -6.72 13.29 -5.99
N VAL A 126 -6.96 12.92 -7.24
CA VAL A 126 -5.92 12.44 -8.16
C VAL A 126 -5.58 13.55 -9.15
N MET A 127 -4.29 13.84 -9.30
CA MET A 127 -3.78 14.84 -10.24
C MET A 127 -3.46 14.21 -11.60
N THR A 128 -3.91 14.81 -12.68
CA THR A 128 -3.51 14.42 -14.04
C THR A 128 -2.12 14.95 -14.40
N PRO A 129 -1.47 14.41 -15.45
CA PRO A 129 -0.27 14.98 -16.05
C PRO A 129 -0.26 16.48 -16.29
N ASP A 130 -1.43 17.06 -16.59
CA ASP A 130 -1.59 18.47 -16.92
C ASP A 130 -1.86 19.34 -15.68
N GLY A 131 -1.88 18.74 -14.48
CA GLY A 131 -2.06 19.43 -13.20
C GLY A 131 -3.50 19.56 -12.74
N GLU A 132 -4.47 18.99 -13.45
CA GLU A 132 -5.88 19.04 -13.07
C GLU A 132 -6.19 18.03 -11.95
N MET A 133 -6.96 18.47 -10.96
CA MET A 133 -7.31 17.67 -9.78
C MET A 133 -8.71 17.08 -9.90
N HIS A 134 -8.81 15.76 -9.82
CA HIS A 134 -10.05 15.02 -9.98
C HIS A 134 -10.44 14.30 -8.69
N ALA A 135 -11.70 14.43 -8.28
CA ALA A 135 -12.24 13.74 -7.10
C ALA A 135 -12.71 12.32 -7.42
N THR A 136 -13.08 12.05 -8.67
CA THR A 136 -13.58 10.74 -9.12
C THR A 136 -12.98 10.36 -10.46
N PHE A 137 -12.85 9.05 -10.70
CA PHE A 137 -12.30 8.52 -11.95
C PHE A 137 -13.12 8.94 -13.18
N ASP A 138 -14.44 9.08 -13.07
CA ASP A 138 -15.31 9.38 -14.21
C ASP A 138 -15.03 10.77 -14.81
N THR A 139 -14.43 11.67 -14.02
CA THR A 139 -14.01 13.01 -14.48
C THR A 139 -12.64 13.01 -15.17
N ILE A 140 -11.91 11.89 -15.17
CA ILE A 140 -10.58 11.81 -15.81
C ILE A 140 -10.73 11.85 -17.34
N PRO A 141 -9.98 12.72 -18.05
CA PRO A 141 -9.96 12.76 -19.51
C PRO A 141 -9.58 11.39 -20.11
N GLU A 142 -10.20 11.02 -21.23
CA GLU A 142 -10.01 9.70 -21.85
C GLU A 142 -8.53 9.39 -22.15
N LYS A 143 -7.77 10.40 -22.56
CA LYS A 143 -6.32 10.31 -22.83
C LYS A 143 -5.50 9.80 -21.63
N ASP A 144 -5.95 10.04 -20.40
CA ASP A 144 -5.23 9.70 -19.17
C ASP A 144 -5.73 8.42 -18.48
N ARG A 145 -6.90 7.90 -18.89
CA ARG A 145 -7.52 6.68 -18.32
C ARG A 145 -6.69 5.39 -18.52
N ARG A 146 -5.69 5.42 -19.40
CA ARG A 146 -4.72 4.32 -19.55
C ARG A 146 -3.70 4.26 -18.40
N LYS A 147 -3.41 5.40 -17.77
CA LYS A 147 -2.38 5.52 -16.72
C LYS A 147 -3.01 5.62 -15.33
N ILE A 148 -4.10 6.38 -15.24
CA ILE A 148 -4.87 6.55 -14.01
C ILE A 148 -5.98 5.50 -14.02
N CYS A 149 -6.20 4.77 -12.93
CA CYS A 149 -7.26 3.77 -12.83
C CYS A 149 -8.18 4.02 -11.63
N ARG A 150 -9.38 3.42 -11.63
CA ARG A 150 -10.38 3.57 -10.56
C ARG A 150 -9.85 3.26 -9.16
N LYS A 151 -8.90 2.33 -9.04
CA LYS A 151 -8.32 1.88 -7.77
C LYS A 151 -7.34 2.90 -7.14
N MET A 152 -7.00 3.98 -7.85
CA MET A 152 -6.21 5.10 -7.31
C MET A 152 -7.05 6.14 -6.56
N PHE A 153 -8.38 6.05 -6.66
CA PHE A 153 -9.31 6.97 -6.02
C PHE A 153 -9.74 6.45 -4.64
N PRO A 154 -10.27 7.33 -3.77
CA PRO A 154 -10.83 6.91 -2.49
C PRO A 154 -11.87 5.79 -2.65
N PRO A 155 -11.92 4.84 -1.70
CA PRO A 155 -13.00 3.86 -1.69
C PRO A 155 -14.35 4.55 -1.47
N LEU A 156 -15.42 3.91 -1.93
CA LEU A 156 -16.78 4.40 -1.74
C LEU A 156 -17.09 4.55 -0.24
N PRO A 157 -17.88 5.56 0.18
CA PRO A 157 -18.14 5.85 1.60
C PRO A 157 -18.60 4.65 2.43
N GLU A 158 -19.41 3.76 1.85
CA GLU A 158 -19.89 2.54 2.48
C GLU A 158 -18.76 1.55 2.84
N ASN A 159 -17.64 1.58 2.10
CA ASN A 159 -16.49 0.71 2.30
C ASN A 159 -15.42 1.32 3.20
N VAL A 160 -15.34 2.66 3.27
CA VAL A 160 -14.32 3.40 4.06
C VAL A 160 -14.30 2.92 5.51
N LYS A 161 -15.48 2.84 6.14
CA LYS A 161 -15.59 2.49 7.57
C LYS A 161 -15.09 1.08 7.87
N ALA A 162 -15.30 0.13 6.95
CA ALA A 162 -14.86 -1.25 7.11
C ALA A 162 -13.35 -1.43 6.88
N MET A 163 -12.73 -0.53 6.11
CA MET A 163 -11.30 -0.60 5.79
C MET A 163 -10.40 -0.09 6.91
N HIS A 164 -10.89 0.78 7.79
CA HIS A 164 -10.12 1.36 8.89
C HIS A 164 -8.82 2.08 8.46
N LEU A 165 -8.87 2.85 7.37
CA LEU A 165 -7.70 3.56 6.83
C LEU A 165 -7.07 4.55 7.83
N GLU A 166 -7.83 5.00 8.84
CA GLU A 166 -7.34 5.81 9.96
C GLU A 166 -6.30 5.10 10.85
N ARG A 167 -6.12 3.79 10.70
CA ARG A 167 -5.08 2.99 11.36
C ARG A 167 -3.74 3.03 10.63
N CYS A 168 -3.71 3.48 9.38
CA CYS A 168 -2.46 3.80 8.73
C CYS A 168 -1.76 4.96 9.45
N MET A 169 -0.44 4.99 9.36
CA MET A 169 0.40 5.96 10.05
C MET A 169 1.13 6.84 9.04
N ARG A 170 0.92 8.15 9.14
CA ARG A 170 1.65 9.17 8.40
C ARG A 170 2.66 9.85 9.32
N LEU A 171 3.94 9.61 9.08
CA LEU A 171 5.03 10.30 9.76
C LEU A 171 5.29 11.58 8.98
N LEU A 172 4.88 12.71 9.56
CA LEU A 172 4.92 13.99 8.88
C LEU A 172 6.15 14.79 9.33
N PRO A 173 6.87 15.46 8.40
CA PRO A 173 8.08 16.20 8.73
C PRO A 173 7.92 17.22 9.86
N HIS A 174 6.76 17.88 9.93
CA HIS A 174 6.47 18.95 10.89
C HIS A 174 6.06 18.43 12.28
N HIS A 175 5.84 17.13 12.47
CA HIS A 175 5.49 16.58 13.78
C HIS A 175 6.71 16.32 14.66
N GLN A 176 7.83 15.88 14.07
CA GLN A 176 8.98 15.39 14.82
C GLN A 176 10.34 15.74 14.18
N ASP A 177 10.36 16.71 13.28
CA ASP A 177 11.54 17.07 12.48
C ASP A 177 12.16 15.87 11.74
N THR A 178 11.34 15.05 11.11
CA THR A 178 11.76 13.88 10.32
C THR A 178 11.59 14.11 8.81
N GLY A 179 11.91 13.11 8.00
CA GLY A 179 11.35 13.03 6.64
C GLY A 179 9.87 12.64 6.68
N GLY A 180 9.24 12.61 5.51
CA GLY A 180 7.91 12.05 5.29
C GLY A 180 7.97 10.54 5.10
N PHE A 181 7.08 9.81 5.76
CA PHE A 181 6.99 8.35 5.66
C PHE A 181 5.56 7.88 5.87
N PHE A 182 5.19 6.78 5.24
CA PHE A 182 3.90 6.13 5.42
C PHE A 182 4.11 4.68 5.85
N VAL A 183 3.30 4.23 6.81
CA VAL A 183 3.32 2.86 7.32
C VAL A 183 1.90 2.34 7.48
N ALA A 184 1.65 1.12 6.99
CA ALA A 184 0.44 0.37 7.26
C ALA A 184 0.81 -1.03 7.78
N VAL A 185 0.28 -1.41 8.94
CA VAL A 185 0.45 -2.75 9.50
C VAL A 185 -0.79 -3.57 9.21
N LEU A 186 -0.61 -4.67 8.49
CA LEU A 186 -1.67 -5.56 8.04
C LEU A 186 -1.53 -6.92 8.71
N ARG A 187 -2.64 -7.48 9.19
CA ARG A 187 -2.70 -8.85 9.69
C ARG A 187 -3.40 -9.74 8.67
N ARG A 188 -2.84 -10.92 8.40
CA ARG A 188 -3.55 -11.96 7.63
C ARG A 188 -4.52 -12.69 8.54
N THR A 189 -5.79 -12.76 8.12
CA THR A 189 -6.82 -13.52 8.82
C THR A 189 -6.79 -14.98 8.38
N GLU A 190 -7.64 -15.82 8.96
CA GLU A 190 -7.80 -17.22 8.55
C GLU A 190 -8.44 -17.37 7.16
N LYS A 191 -9.04 -16.30 6.61
CA LYS A 191 -9.66 -16.37 5.28
C LYS A 191 -8.57 -16.54 4.20
N PRO A 192 -8.81 -17.36 3.17
CA PRO A 192 -7.89 -17.47 2.05
C PRO A 192 -7.85 -16.16 1.27
N ILE A 193 -6.66 -15.75 0.83
CA ILE A 193 -6.51 -14.64 -0.12
C ILE A 193 -7.00 -15.13 -1.49
N PRO A 194 -7.99 -14.46 -2.11
CA PRO A 194 -8.49 -14.83 -3.44
C PRO A 194 -7.35 -14.78 -4.45
N HIS A 195 -7.29 -15.73 -5.38
CA HIS A 195 -6.38 -15.61 -6.53
C HIS A 195 -6.83 -14.46 -7.43
N PRO A 196 -5.90 -13.66 -7.98
CA PRO A 196 -6.28 -12.59 -8.88
C PRO A 196 -6.79 -13.23 -10.17
N SER A 197 -8.05 -12.94 -10.50
CA SER A 197 -8.66 -13.22 -11.81
C SER A 197 -7.93 -12.48 -12.93
#